data_AF-A0A1I6MJ42-F1
#
_entry.id   AF-A0A1I6MJ42-F1
#
_cell.length_a   1.000
_cell.length_b   1.000
_cell.length_c   1.000
_cell.angle_alpha   90.00
_cell.angle_beta   90.00
_cell.angle_gamma   90.00
#
_symmetry.space_group_name_H-M   'P 1'
#
loop_
_entity.id
_entity.type
_entity.pdbx_description
1 polymer ?
#
loop_
_entity_poly.entity_id
_entity_poly.type
_entity_poly.pdbx_seq_one_letter_code
_entity_poly.pdbx_strand_id
1 'polypeptide(L)' 'MDTLDFDQLLEDYRQAVDRWVDAIRHEESLATNDHSMKEMELWDTAGLELHDAELHAKKTRDAYKNALRMKNYGF' A
#
# COMPACT_ATOMS: atom_id res chain seq x y z
N MET A 1 -18.58 6.27 -23.57
CA MET A 1 -17.20 6.64 -23.19
C MET A 1 -17.11 6.35 -21.72
N ASP A 2 -16.40 5.27 -21.36
CA ASP A 2 -16.20 4.86 -19.98
C ASP A 2 -15.64 6.03 -19.19
N THR A 3 -16.49 6.62 -18.36
CA THR A 3 -16.06 7.47 -17.26
C THR A 3 -15.22 6.57 -16.37
N LEU A 4 -13.90 6.63 -16.52
CA LEU A 4 -12.97 6.20 -15.48
C LEU A 4 -13.56 6.70 -14.16
N ASP A 5 -14.01 5.77 -13.32
CA ASP A 5 -14.61 6.13 -12.04
C ASP A 5 -13.46 6.60 -11.14
N PHE A 6 -13.14 7.89 -11.24
CA PHE A 6 -12.09 8.53 -10.48
C PHE A 6 -12.32 8.39 -8.98
N ASP A 7 -13.57 8.35 -8.56
CA ASP A 7 -13.93 8.19 -7.15
C ASP A 7 -13.57 6.77 -6.70
N GLN A 8 -13.88 5.75 -7.52
CA GLN A 8 -13.44 4.38 -7.24
C GLN A 8 -11.92 4.24 -7.23
N LEU A 9 -11.20 4.79 -8.22
CA LEU A 9 -9.74 4.72 -8.29
C LEU A 9 -9.05 5.45 -7.11
N LEU A 10 -9.62 6.57 -6.68
CA LEU A 10 -9.12 7.30 -5.52
C LEU A 10 -9.41 6.53 -4.23
N GLU A 11 -10.58 5.92 -4.11
CA GLU A 11 -10.95 5.09 -2.98
C GLU A 11 -10.08 3.84 -2.88
N ASP A 12 -9.83 3.14 -3.98
CA ASP A 12 -8.90 2.02 -4.04
C ASP A 12 -7.49 2.41 -3.60
N TYR A 13 -7.03 3.60 -4.02
CA TYR A 13 -5.74 4.12 -3.57
C TYR A 13 -5.73 4.42 -2.07
N ARG A 14 -6.80 5.05 -1.52
CA ARG A 14 -6.92 5.31 -0.08
C ARG A 14 -6.87 4.04 0.74
N GLN A 15 -7.67 3.04 0.37
CA GLN A 15 -7.69 1.75 1.06
C GLN A 15 -6.34 1.03 1.00
N ALA A 16 -5.63 1.14 -0.13
CA ALA A 16 -4.29 0.58 -0.27
C ALA A 16 -3.27 1.30 0.64
N VAL A 17 -3.37 2.63 0.78
CA VAL A 17 -2.54 3.40 1.71
C VAL A 17 -2.84 3.04 3.16
N ASP A 18 -4.12 2.92 3.53
CA ASP A 18 -4.51 2.54 4.89
C ASP A 18 -3.93 1.18 5.26
N ARG A 19 -4.01 0.19 4.36
CA ARG A 19 -3.39 -1.14 4.55
C ARG A 19 -1.86 -1.05 4.69
N TRP A 20 -1.21 -0.19 3.92
CA TRP A 20 0.24 0.01 4.06
C TRP A 20 0.61 0.64 5.40
N VAL A 21 -0.16 1.62 5.87
CA VAL A 21 0.01 2.23 7.20
C VAL A 21 -0.21 1.20 8.30
N ASP A 22 -1.22 0.35 8.17
CA ASP A 22 -1.47 -0.71 9.15
C ASP A 22 -0.36 -1.77 9.17
N ALA A 23 0.23 -2.11 8.02
CA ALA A 23 1.40 -2.97 7.95
C ALA A 23 2.64 -2.35 8.62
N ILE A 24 2.88 -1.04 8.42
CA ILE A 24 3.95 -0.30 9.13
C ILE A 24 3.73 -0.37 10.65
N ARG A 25 2.50 -0.14 11.11
CA ARG A 25 2.15 -0.24 12.54
C ARG A 25 2.31 -1.66 13.09
N HIS A 26 2.02 -2.67 12.27
CA HIS A 26 2.24 -4.06 12.66
C HIS A 26 3.73 -4.34 12.86
N GLU A 27 4.58 -3.98 11.90
CA GLU A 27 6.03 -4.13 12.02
C GLU A 27 6.58 -3.33 13.22
N GLU A 28 6.12 -2.09 13.43
CA GLU A 28 6.47 -1.28 14.61
C GLU A 28 6.07 -1.97 15.92
N SER A 29 4.91 -2.63 15.96
CA SER A 29 4.45 -3.33 17.18
C SER A 29 5.32 -4.54 17.56
N LEU A 30 6.03 -5.12 16.59
CA LEU A 30 6.99 -6.19 16.83
C LEU A 30 8.34 -5.65 17.32
N ALA A 31 8.57 -4.34 17.27
CA ALA A 31 9.81 -3.72 17.73
C ALA A 31 9.92 -3.61 19.24
N THR A 32 9.95 -4.78 19.89
CA THR A 32 10.05 -4.92 21.33
C THR A 32 11.50 -5.14 21.77
N ASN A 33 11.73 -5.21 23.09
CA ASN A 33 13.04 -5.54 23.67
C ASN A 33 13.30 -7.06 23.75
N ASP A 34 12.44 -7.90 23.19
CA ASP A 34 12.70 -9.33 23.10
C ASP A 34 13.69 -9.61 21.97
N HIS A 35 14.80 -10.26 22.33
CA HIS A 35 15.93 -10.54 21.45
C HIS A 35 15.94 -12.01 21.00
N SER A 36 14.79 -12.68 21.04
CA SER A 36 14.65 -14.07 20.61
C SER A 36 14.62 -14.18 19.08
N MET A 37 15.12 -15.31 18.57
CA MET A 37 15.00 -15.62 17.13
C MET A 37 13.54 -15.70 16.66
N LYS A 38 12.61 -16.01 17.57
CA LYS A 38 11.18 -16.06 17.24
C LYS A 38 10.63 -14.67 16.88
N GLU A 39 11.00 -13.63 17.62
CA GLU A 39 10.62 -12.26 17.24
C GLU A 39 11.30 -11.84 15.94
N MET A 40 12.57 -12.23 15.72
CA MET A 40 13.26 -11.96 14.45
C MET A 40 12.51 -12.55 13.24
N GLU A 41 12.03 -13.80 13.33
CA GLU A 41 11.25 -14.41 12.24
C GLU A 41 9.90 -13.71 11.99
N LEU A 42 9.26 -13.19 13.04
CA LEU A 42 8.02 -12.40 12.91
C LEU A 42 8.30 -11.07 12.19
N TRP A 43 9.42 -10.42 12.50
CA TRP A 43 9.87 -9.22 11.79
C TRP A 43 10.13 -9.48 10.31
N ASP A 44 10.81 -10.57 9.96
CA ASP A 44 11.06 -10.93 8.55
C ASP A 44 9.74 -11.09 7.78
N THR A 45 8.74 -11.72 8.42
CA THR A 45 7.40 -11.88 7.84
C THR A 45 6.69 -10.53 7.70
N ALA A 46 6.69 -9.70 8.74
CA ALA A 46 6.07 -8.37 8.72
C ALA A 46 6.69 -7.44 7.67
N GLY A 47 8.02 -7.51 7.48
CA GLY A 47 8.72 -6.73 6.46
C GLY A 47 8.31 -7.13 5.04
N LEU A 48 8.05 -8.41 4.78
CA LEU A 48 7.50 -8.87 3.50
C LEU A 48 6.08 -8.37 3.28
N GLU A 49 5.22 -8.44 4.30
CA GLU A 49 3.85 -7.93 4.25
C GLU A 49 3.81 -6.40 4.02
N LEU A 50 4.69 -5.64 4.69
CA LEU A 50 4.85 -4.21 4.46
C LEU A 50 5.23 -3.94 3.00
N HIS A 51 6.22 -4.67 2.46
CA HIS A 51 6.67 -4.48 1.09
C HIS A 51 5.55 -4.74 0.07
N ASP A 52 4.77 -5.82 0.26
CA ASP A 52 3.63 -6.13 -0.59
C ASP A 52 2.54 -5.07 -0.53
N ALA A 53 2.24 -4.55 0.68
CA ALA A 53 1.30 -3.47 0.87
C ALA A 53 1.77 -2.16 0.20
N GLU A 54 3.06 -1.84 0.30
CA GLU A 54 3.67 -0.69 -0.38
C GLU A 54 3.54 -0.82 -1.91
N LEU A 55 3.89 -1.98 -2.46
CA LEU A 55 3.80 -2.25 -3.90
C LEU A 55 2.36 -2.11 -4.40
N HIS A 56 1.40 -2.61 -3.63
CA HIS A 56 -0.02 -2.46 -3.93
C HIS A 56 -0.46 -0.98 -3.93
N ALA A 57 -0.09 -0.21 -2.90
CA ALA A 57 -0.39 1.22 -2.81
C ALA A 57 0.24 2.03 -3.94
N LYS A 58 1.46 1.69 -4.35
CA LYS A 58 2.12 2.30 -5.53
C LYS A 58 1.35 2.00 -6.82
N LYS A 59 0.89 0.76 -7.00
CA LYS A 59 0.14 0.33 -8.17
C LYS A 59 -1.21 1.04 -8.30
N THR A 60 -1.99 1.12 -7.21
CA THR A 60 -3.30 1.80 -7.20
C THR A 60 -3.15 3.31 -7.41
N ARG A 61 -2.13 3.93 -6.80
CA ARG A 61 -1.75 5.32 -7.08
C ARG A 61 -1.45 5.56 -8.55
N ASP A 62 -0.67 4.69 -9.17
CA ASP A 62 -0.26 4.85 -10.57
C ASP A 62 -1.44 4.64 -11.52
N ALA A 63 -2.39 3.74 -11.21
CA ALA A 63 -3.66 3.63 -11.93
C ALA A 63 -4.47 4.93 -11.87
N TYR A 64 -4.64 5.52 -10.67
CA TYR A 64 -5.32 6.80 -10.51
C TYR A 64 -4.61 7.95 -11.27
N LYS A 65 -3.29 8.04 -11.18
CA LYS A 65 -2.50 9.04 -11.92
C LYS A 65 -2.59 8.86 -13.44
N ASN A 66 -2.61 7.63 -13.92
CA ASN A 66 -2.76 7.36 -15.35
C ASN A 66 -4.14 7.77 -15.84
N ALA A 67 -5.21 7.47 -15.09
CA ALA A 67 -6.55 7.96 -15.40
C ALA A 67 -6.60 9.50 -15.48
N LEU A 68 -5.94 10.19 -14.53
CA LEU A 68 -5.85 11.66 -14.54
C LEU A 68 -5.10 12.18 -15.76
N ARG A 69 -4.01 11.50 -16.16
CA ARG A 69 -3.25 11.86 -17.36
C ARG A 69 -4.08 11.69 -18.63
N MET A 70 -4.80 10.58 -18.78
CA MET A 70 -5.69 10.35 -19.93
C MET A 70 -6.77 11.45 -20.01
N LYS A 71 -7.39 11.81 -18.88
CA LYS A 71 -8.41 12.87 -18.83
C LYS A 71 -7.87 14.25 -19.20
N ASN A 72 -6.69 14.62 -18.68
CA ASN A 72 -6.16 15.98 -18.82
C ASN A 72 -5.32 16.20 -20.08
N TYR A 73 -4.69 15.15 -20.60
CA TYR A 73 -3.74 15.24 -21.72
C TYR A 73 -4.11 14.38 -22.93
N GLY A 74 -5.14 13.52 -22.84
CA GLY A 74 -5.69 12.78 -23.99
C GLY A 74 -4.81 11.67 -24.55
N PHE A 75 -3.85 11.14 -23.77
CA PHE A 75 -3.05 9.97 -24.13
C PHE A 75 -3.88 8.68 -24.14
#